data_AF-A0A7V8J5L6-F1
#
_entry.id   AF-A0A7V8J5L6-F1
#
_cell.length_a   1.000
_cell.length_b   1.000
_cell.length_c   1.000
_cell.angle_alpha   90.00
_cell.angle_beta   90.00
_cell.angle_gamma   90.00
#
_symmetry.space_group_name_H-M   'P 1'
#
loop_
_entity.id
_entity.type
_entity.pdbx_description
1 polymer ?
#
loop_
_entity_poly.entity_id
_entity_poly.type
_entity_poly.pdbx_seq_one_letter_code
_entity_poly.pdbx_strand_id
1 'polypeptide(L)' 'MPTVTNEMVYAAMKEAVQRGLLPKGGSQEDSIKNFEALKAILQAALDAVE' A
#
# COMPACT_ATOMS: atom_id res chain seq x y z
N MET A 1 10.44 11.13 -13.02
CA MET A 1 9.25 10.81 -12.24
C MET A 1 9.58 9.62 -11.38
N PRO A 2 9.73 9.80 -10.06
CA PRO A 2 9.84 8.69 -9.14
C PRO A 2 8.53 7.89 -9.18
N THR A 3 8.63 6.57 -9.10
CA THR A 3 7.48 5.66 -9.14
C THR A 3 7.45 4.83 -7.87
N VAL A 4 6.26 4.61 -7.33
CA VAL A 4 6.07 3.73 -6.18
C VAL A 4 6.39 2.29 -6.57
N THR A 5 7.38 1.70 -5.89
CA THR A 5 7.77 0.32 -6.11
C THR A 5 6.87 -0.63 -5.32
N ASN A 6 6.77 -1.89 -5.77
CA ASN A 6 6.03 -2.91 -5.05
C ASN A 6 6.59 -3.13 -3.63
N GLU A 7 7.91 -3.01 -3.44
CA GLU A 7 8.55 -3.12 -2.11
C GLU A 7 8.07 -2.04 -1.15
N MET A 8 7.92 -0.79 -1.62
CA MET A 8 7.37 0.30 -0.82
C MET A 8 5.92 0.01 -0.41
N VAL A 9 5.12 -0.54 -1.32
CA VAL A 9 3.74 -0.95 -1.04
C VAL A 9 3.71 -2.05 0.02
N TYR A 10 4.55 -3.09 -0.10
CA TYR A 10 4.63 -4.16 0.90
C TYR A 10 5.09 -3.65 2.27
N ALA A 11 6.06 -2.73 2.32
CA ALA A 11 6.50 -2.11 3.57
C ALA A 11 5.36 -1.31 4.22
N ALA A 12 4.65 -0.50 3.43
CA ALA A 12 3.50 0.27 3.90
C ALA A 12 2.34 -0.61 4.37
N MET A 13 2.04 -1.71 3.66
CA MET A 13 1.04 -2.69 4.11
C MET A 13 1.43 -3.35 5.43
N LYS A 14 2.70 -3.76 5.58
CA LYS A 14 3.21 -4.35 6.82
C LYS A 14 3.07 -3.37 7.99
N GLU A 15 3.41 -2.11 7.77
CA GLU A 15 3.27 -1.07 8.79
C GLU A 15 1.80 -0.76 9.12
N ALA A 16 0.93 -0.70 8.11
CA ALA A 16 -0.51 -0.55 8.31
C ALA A 16 -1.11 -1.70 9.13
N VAL A 17 -0.65 -2.93 8.92
CA VAL A 17 -1.05 -4.10 9.74
C VAL A 17 -0.52 -3.97 11.18
N GLN A 18 0.73 -3.54 11.36
CA GLN A 18 1.31 -3.32 12.70
C GLN A 18 0.58 -2.23 13.49
N ARG A 19 0.12 -1.18 12.80
CA ARG A 19 -0.66 -0.08 13.37
C ARG A 19 -2.16 -0.39 13.54
N GLY A 20 -2.61 -1.57 13.10
CA GLY A 20 -4.02 -1.97 13.17
C GLY A 20 -4.94 -1.30 12.15
N LEU A 21 -4.38 -0.66 11.12
CA LEU A 21 -5.10 -0.04 10.01
C LEU A 21 -5.53 -1.06 8.96
N LEU A 22 -4.79 -2.17 8.85
CA LEU A 22 -5.15 -3.32 8.04
C LEU A 22 -5.26 -4.58 8.91
N PRO A 23 -6.18 -5.50 8.58
CA PRO A 23 -6.29 -6.77 9.30
C PRO A 23 -5.05 -7.65 9.07
N LYS A 24 -4.60 -8.36 10.11
CA LYS A 24 -3.46 -9.31 10.06
C LYS A 24 -3.75 -10.56 9.21
N GLY A 25 -5.01 -10.77 8.84
CA GLY A 25 -5.46 -11.87 7.99
C GLY A 25 -6.70 -11.45 7.21
N GLY A 26 -6.69 -11.68 5.91
CA GLY A 26 -7.78 -11.43 4.99
C GLY A 26 -7.72 -12.46 3.87
N SER A 27 -8.75 -12.50 3.02
CA SER A 27 -8.70 -13.35 1.84
C SER A 27 -7.56 -12.92 0.91
N GLN A 28 -7.12 -13.82 0.03
CA GLN A 28 -6.14 -13.48 -1.01
C GLN A 28 -6.65 -12.31 -1.87
N GLU A 29 -7.95 -12.27 -2.15
CA GLU A 29 -8.60 -11.15 -2.86
C GLU A 29 -8.51 -9.83 -2.11
N ASP A 30 -8.73 -9.82 -0.79
CA ASP A 30 -8.60 -8.60 0.02
C ASP A 30 -7.16 -8.09 0.04
N SER A 31 -6.19 -9.01 0.08
CA SER A 31 -4.77 -8.67 0.05
C SER A 31 -4.39 -7.99 -1.27
N ILE A 32 -4.89 -8.50 -2.40
CA ILE A 32 -4.67 -7.92 -3.73
C ILE A 32 -5.34 -6.54 -3.82
N LYS A 33 -6.60 -6.41 -3.37
CA LYS A 33 -7.31 -5.11 -3.37
C LYS A 33 -6.60 -4.06 -2.53
N ASN A 34 -6.17 -4.43 -1.32
CA ASN A 34 -5.44 -3.54 -0.42
C ASN A 34 -4.08 -3.12 -1.01
N PHE A 35 -3.39 -4.03 -1.69
CA PHE A 35 -2.13 -3.75 -2.36
C PHE A 35 -2.31 -2.70 -3.48
N GLU A 36 -3.26 -2.92 -4.40
CA GLU A 36 -3.52 -1.99 -5.50
C GLU A 36 -4.01 -0.62 -4.99
N ALA A 37 -4.86 -0.61 -3.96
CA ALA A 37 -5.33 0.63 -3.34
C ALA A 37 -4.17 1.41 -2.69
N LEU A 38 -3.30 0.75 -1.91
CA LEU A 38 -2.14 1.42 -1.32
C LEU A 38 -1.18 1.95 -2.39
N LYS A 39 -0.95 1.17 -3.45
CA LYS A 39 -0.08 1.59 -4.56
C LYS A 39 -0.59 2.86 -5.22
N ALA A 40 -1.89 2.93 -5.50
CA ALA A 40 -2.52 4.13 -6.09
C ALA A 40 -2.42 5.35 -5.16
N ILE A 41 -2.68 5.17 -3.86
CA ILE A 41 -2.60 6.26 -2.87
C ILE A 41 -1.15 6.79 -2.76
N LEU A 42 -0.18 5.89 -2.66
CA LEU A 42 1.23 6.27 -2.58
C LEU A 42 1.70 6.97 -3.86
N GLN A 43 1.25 6.50 -5.03
CA GLN A 43 1.63 7.13 -6.29
C GLN A 43 1.02 8.52 -6.41
N ALA A 44 -0.27 8.68 -6.08
CA ALA A 44 -0.92 9.99 -6.06
C ALA A 44 -0.26 10.96 -5.07
N ALA A 45 0.18 10.47 -3.90
CA ALA A 45 0.90 11.28 -2.92
C ALA A 45 2.28 11.72 -3.44
N LEU A 46 2.97 10.86 -4.18
CA LEU A 46 4.26 11.16 -4.79
C LEU A 46 4.12 12.18 -5.92
N ASP A 47 3.12 11.98 -6.79
CA ASP A 47 2.80 12.88 -7.90
C ASP A 47 2.38 14.27 -7.40
N ALA A 48 1.78 14.38 -6.22
CA ALA A 48 1.38 15.65 -5.61
C ALA A 48 2.54 16.46 -5.01
N VAL A 49 3.72 15.85 -4.86
CA VAL A 49 4.95 16.49 -4.35
C VAL A 49 5.85 16.99 -5.49
N GLU A 50 5.66 16.48 -6.72
CA GLU A 50 6.28 17.00 -7.94
C GLU A 50 5.57 18.25 -8.49
#